data_AF-A0A2G5TV73-F1
#
_entry.id   AF-A0A2G5TV73-F1
#
_cell.length_a   1.000
_cell.length_b   1.000
_cell.length_c   1.000
_cell.angle_alpha   90.00
_cell.angle_beta   90.00
_cell.angle_gamma   90.00
#
_symmetry.space_group_name_H-M   'P 1'
#
loop_
_entity.id
_entity.type
_entity.pdbx_description
1 polymer ?
#
loop_
_entity_poly.entity_id
_entity_poly.type
_entity_poly.pdbx_seq_one_letter_code
_entity_poly.pdbx_strand_id
1 'polypeptide(L)'
;MNGSSNWESLQFGQQKKKSKMMFAQEDDIKMWNFIAENYQMYGPFEIFTRMKEILEFEHAEKSLYYRFRNILAPNLHFTNFDVETKLKIAKKFNLVLNADFIQELNKSWDLIFDAAGCVEEFSWKSLTDSKGRKRISSEDFANGNSKKFKSSFPEMEDYQAPNTSTDASFYQNLQKIISNTIETANRALIEELKSQKTEIVVSSKPTTSNGLKHYLNGLRGLNNCDKSSKGVTAASLQQARSFKYTVNRSAQ
;
A
#
# COMPACT_ATOMS: atom_id res chain seq x y z
N MET A 1 -47.81 -31.23 -33.87
CA MET A 1 -48.01 -31.19 -32.41
C MET A 1 -46.67 -31.53 -31.75
N ASN A 2 -46.34 -30.78 -30.70
CA ASN A 2 -45.00 -30.49 -30.22
C ASN A 2 -44.20 -31.72 -29.75
N GLY A 3 -42.97 -31.86 -30.25
CA GLY A 3 -41.91 -32.61 -29.57
C GLY A 3 -40.95 -31.61 -28.95
N SER A 4 -41.14 -31.31 -27.67
CA SER A 4 -40.30 -30.37 -26.92
C SER A 4 -38.88 -30.93 -26.74
N SER A 5 -37.90 -30.21 -27.27
CA SER A 5 -36.49 -30.37 -26.97
C SER A 5 -36.23 -30.04 -25.49
N ASN A 6 -35.91 -31.07 -24.71
CA ASN A 6 -35.46 -30.91 -23.33
C ASN A 6 -33.98 -30.48 -23.32
N TRP A 7 -33.72 -29.18 -23.17
CA TRP A 7 -32.38 -28.59 -23.08
C TRP A 7 -31.99 -28.13 -21.67
N GLU A 8 -32.71 -28.53 -20.64
CA GLU A 8 -32.42 -28.11 -19.27
C GLU A 8 -31.96 -29.28 -18.42
N SER A 9 -30.63 -29.45 -18.32
CA SER A 9 -29.90 -29.75 -17.08
C SER A 9 -28.59 -30.45 -17.41
N LEU A 10 -27.53 -29.65 -17.51
CA LEU A 10 -26.16 -29.98 -17.09
C LEU A 10 -25.32 -28.71 -17.32
N GLN A 11 -25.66 -27.63 -16.62
CA GLN A 11 -24.68 -26.58 -16.38
C GLN A 11 -23.68 -27.16 -15.38
N PHE A 12 -22.69 -27.86 -15.93
CA PHE A 12 -21.44 -28.09 -15.26
C PHE A 12 -20.96 -26.73 -14.75
N GLY A 13 -20.94 -26.58 -13.43
CA GLY A 13 -20.09 -25.60 -12.78
C GLY A 13 -18.66 -25.89 -13.17
N GLN A 14 -18.25 -25.41 -14.35
CA GLN A 14 -16.86 -25.29 -14.73
C GLN A 14 -16.28 -24.20 -13.82
N GLN A 15 -15.97 -24.57 -12.59
CA GLN A 15 -14.79 -24.02 -11.98
C GLN A 15 -13.65 -24.40 -12.91
N LYS A 16 -13.30 -23.47 -13.81
CA LYS A 16 -12.03 -23.52 -14.52
C LYS A 16 -10.97 -23.60 -13.42
N LYS A 17 -10.48 -24.80 -13.15
CA LYS A 17 -9.17 -24.99 -12.54
C LYS A 17 -8.22 -24.25 -13.49
N LYS A 18 -7.92 -22.97 -13.19
CA LYS A 18 -6.81 -22.26 -13.82
C LYS A 18 -5.64 -23.24 -13.74
N SER A 19 -5.06 -23.61 -14.88
CA SER A 19 -4.00 -24.60 -14.89
C SER A 19 -2.97 -24.17 -13.85
N LYS A 20 -2.65 -25.04 -12.90
CA LYS A 20 -1.84 -24.81 -11.69
C LYS A 20 -0.43 -24.19 -11.92
N MET A 21 -0.08 -23.94 -13.19
CA MET A 21 1.21 -23.51 -13.69
C MET A 21 1.21 -22.14 -14.38
N MET A 22 0.05 -21.54 -14.67
CA MET A 22 -0.03 -20.27 -15.40
C MET A 22 -0.33 -19.13 -14.43
N PHE A 23 0.53 -18.12 -14.40
CA PHE A 23 0.28 -16.87 -13.70
C PHE A 23 -0.90 -16.13 -14.35
N ALA A 24 -1.86 -15.73 -13.54
CA ALA A 24 -2.93 -14.83 -13.97
C ALA A 24 -2.50 -13.36 -13.85
N GLN A 25 -3.20 -12.47 -14.55
CA GLN A 25 -2.95 -11.04 -14.45
C GLN A 25 -3.19 -10.50 -13.02
N GLU A 26 -4.14 -11.10 -12.30
CA GLU A 26 -4.38 -10.76 -10.89
C GLU A 26 -3.18 -11.09 -10.00
N ASP A 27 -2.40 -12.12 -10.35
CA ASP A 27 -1.24 -12.52 -9.59
C ASP A 27 -0.12 -11.49 -9.74
N ASP A 28 0.06 -10.94 -10.94
CA ASP A 28 1.03 -9.88 -11.21
C ASP A 28 0.74 -8.63 -10.37
N ILE A 29 -0.53 -8.26 -10.21
CA ILE A 29 -0.96 -7.13 -9.36
C ILE A 29 -0.65 -7.42 -7.88
N LYS A 30 -0.99 -8.61 -7.40
CA LYS A 30 -0.69 -9.03 -6.02
C LYS A 30 0.80 -9.03 -5.73
N MET A 31 1.60 -9.57 -6.65
CA MET A 31 3.06 -9.58 -6.56
C MET A 31 3.60 -8.16 -6.46
N TRP A 32 3.13 -7.26 -7.32
CA TRP A 32 3.56 -5.86 -7.31
C TRP A 32 3.22 -5.14 -6.01
N ASN A 33 1.97 -5.25 -5.55
CA ASN A 33 1.53 -4.61 -4.31
C ASN A 33 2.36 -5.12 -3.12
N PHE A 34 2.54 -6.43 -3.02
CA PHE A 34 3.35 -7.03 -1.95
C PHE A 34 4.80 -6.52 -1.98
N ILE A 35 5.42 -6.44 -3.17
CA ILE A 35 6.78 -5.92 -3.30
C ILE A 35 6.84 -4.45 -2.89
N ALA A 36 5.93 -3.61 -3.39
CA ALA A 36 5.91 -2.18 -3.09
C ALA A 36 5.71 -1.88 -1.60
N GLU A 37 4.93 -2.71 -0.90
CA GLU A 37 4.72 -2.58 0.54
C GLU A 37 5.90 -3.11 1.38
N ASN A 38 6.65 -4.09 0.87
CA ASN A 38 7.60 -4.86 1.69
C ASN A 38 9.06 -4.82 1.22
N TYR A 39 9.40 -4.11 0.14
CA TYR A 39 10.79 -4.08 -0.40
C TYR A 39 11.83 -3.53 0.58
N GLN A 40 11.41 -2.72 1.56
CA GLN A 40 12.28 -2.20 2.60
C GLN A 40 12.54 -3.24 3.70
N MET A 41 11.54 -4.08 4.00
CA MET A 41 11.56 -5.01 5.12
C MET A 41 12.32 -6.29 4.80
N TYR A 42 12.19 -6.80 3.57
CA TYR A 42 12.78 -8.07 3.20
C TYR A 42 13.97 -7.92 2.26
N GLY A 43 14.87 -8.90 2.31
CA GLY A 43 15.96 -9.02 1.33
C GLY A 43 15.43 -9.31 -0.09
N PRO A 44 16.24 -9.05 -1.14
CA PRO A 44 15.83 -9.26 -2.53
C PRO A 44 15.38 -10.69 -2.86
N PHE A 45 15.85 -11.69 -2.12
CA PHE A 45 15.42 -13.09 -2.29
C PHE A 45 14.35 -13.51 -1.28
N GLU A 46 14.49 -13.08 -0.01
CA GLU A 46 13.55 -13.42 1.07
C GLU A 46 12.12 -12.97 0.79
N ILE A 47 11.95 -11.84 0.09
CA ILE A 47 10.64 -11.28 -0.22
C ILE A 47 9.73 -12.29 -0.95
N PHE A 48 10.29 -13.18 -1.77
CA PHE A 48 9.51 -14.18 -2.52
C PHE A 48 9.07 -15.36 -1.64
N THR A 49 9.87 -15.73 -0.65
CA THR A 49 9.48 -16.71 0.37
C THR A 49 8.33 -16.15 1.20
N ARG A 50 8.43 -14.89 1.66
CA ARG A 50 7.37 -14.23 2.44
C ARG A 50 6.10 -14.00 1.64
N MET A 51 6.23 -13.58 0.39
CA MET A 51 5.10 -13.41 -0.52
C MET A 51 4.32 -14.71 -0.68
N LYS A 52 5.02 -15.84 -0.86
CA LYS A 52 4.40 -17.15 -0.96
C LYS A 52 3.68 -17.56 0.33
N GLU A 53 4.31 -17.35 1.48
CA GLU A 53 3.73 -17.67 2.79
C GLU A 53 2.47 -16.84 3.09
N ILE A 54 2.48 -15.55 2.79
CA ILE A 54 1.42 -14.61 3.18
C ILE A 54 0.26 -14.62 2.16
N LEU A 55 0.56 -14.68 0.86
CA LEU A 55 -0.45 -14.67 -0.19
C LEU A 55 -0.91 -16.07 -0.59
N GLU A 56 -0.36 -17.10 0.05
CA GLU A 56 -0.65 -18.52 -0.20
C GLU A 56 -0.54 -18.89 -1.69
N PHE A 57 0.45 -18.32 -2.40
CA PHE A 57 0.67 -18.66 -3.81
C PHE A 57 1.00 -20.15 -3.96
N GLU A 58 0.28 -20.82 -4.87
CA GLU A 58 0.58 -22.22 -5.22
C GLU A 58 1.92 -22.37 -5.98
N HIS A 59 2.44 -21.27 -6.53
CA HIS A 59 3.69 -21.26 -7.28
C HIS A 59 4.92 -21.47 -6.37
N ALA A 60 5.91 -22.18 -6.91
CA ALA A 60 7.22 -22.29 -6.27
C ALA A 60 7.90 -20.91 -6.19
N GLU A 61 8.72 -20.68 -5.16
CA GLU A 61 9.46 -19.42 -4.95
C GLU A 61 10.32 -19.06 -6.16
N LYS A 62 10.98 -20.06 -6.77
CA LYS A 62 11.74 -19.88 -8.02
C LYS A 62 10.87 -19.37 -9.16
N SER A 63 9.63 -19.83 -9.27
CA SER A 63 8.69 -19.37 -10.30
C SER A 63 8.24 -17.93 -10.05
N LEU A 64 8.00 -17.55 -8.80
CA LEU A 64 7.70 -16.16 -8.41
C LEU A 64 8.86 -15.23 -8.77
N TYR A 65 10.08 -15.61 -8.38
CA TYR A 65 11.29 -14.86 -8.72
C TYR A 65 11.46 -14.73 -10.24
N TYR A 66 11.29 -15.82 -10.99
CA TYR A 66 11.40 -15.81 -12.45
C TYR A 66 10.35 -14.91 -13.09
N ARG A 67 9.10 -14.99 -12.64
CA ARG A 67 8.00 -14.13 -13.12
C ARG A 67 8.31 -12.66 -12.86
N PHE A 68 8.75 -12.34 -11.65
CA PHE A 68 9.17 -10.99 -11.30
C PHE A 68 10.29 -10.51 -12.22
N ARG A 69 11.38 -11.27 -12.35
CA ARG A 69 12.59 -10.82 -13.04
C ARG A 69 12.38 -10.62 -14.55
N ASN A 70 11.57 -11.47 -15.18
CA ASN A 70 11.43 -11.51 -16.63
C ASN A 70 10.17 -10.83 -17.15
N ILE A 71 9.12 -10.72 -16.34
CA ILE A 71 7.82 -10.18 -16.78
C ILE A 71 7.50 -8.87 -16.05
N LEU A 72 7.63 -8.83 -14.73
CA LEU A 72 7.24 -7.65 -13.96
C LEU A 72 8.29 -6.55 -14.04
N ALA A 73 9.53 -6.85 -13.65
CA ALA A 73 10.61 -5.88 -13.53
C ALA A 73 10.84 -5.00 -14.78
N PRO A 74 10.85 -5.54 -16.02
CA PRO A 74 10.97 -4.70 -17.22
C PRO A 74 9.84 -3.67 -17.37
N ASN A 75 8.67 -3.99 -16.83
CA ASN A 75 7.44 -3.20 -16.90
C ASN A 75 7.22 -2.32 -15.66
N LEU A 76 8.23 -2.14 -14.79
CA LEU A 76 8.12 -1.32 -13.58
C LEU A 76 7.65 0.11 -13.87
N HIS A 77 8.00 0.68 -15.02
CA HIS A 77 7.61 2.04 -15.40
C HIS A 77 6.10 2.19 -15.64
N PHE A 78 5.40 1.12 -16.01
CA PHE A 78 3.94 1.10 -16.22
C PHE A 78 3.13 0.98 -14.93
N THR A 79 3.76 0.73 -13.78
CA THR A 79 3.02 0.66 -12.52
C THR A 79 2.52 2.04 -12.09
N ASN A 80 1.49 2.08 -11.25
CA ASN A 80 0.95 3.32 -10.71
C ASN A 80 1.73 3.83 -9.49
N PHE A 81 2.89 3.24 -9.20
CA PHE A 81 3.74 3.67 -8.10
C PHE A 81 4.35 5.05 -8.38
N ASP A 82 4.61 5.78 -7.30
CA ASP A 82 5.38 7.00 -7.37
C ASP A 82 6.80 6.72 -7.87
N VAL A 83 7.40 7.74 -8.48
CA VAL A 83 8.73 7.63 -9.09
C VAL A 83 9.79 7.20 -8.08
N GLU A 84 9.71 7.69 -6.84
CA GLU A 84 10.68 7.36 -5.81
C GLU A 84 10.59 5.88 -5.41
N THR A 85 9.39 5.34 -5.22
CA THR A 85 9.17 3.91 -4.98
C THR A 85 9.69 3.06 -6.13
N LYS A 86 9.42 3.45 -7.39
CA LYS A 86 9.98 2.76 -8.57
C LYS A 86 11.51 2.73 -8.52
N LEU A 87 12.16 3.86 -8.24
CA LEU A 87 13.62 3.95 -8.14
C LEU A 87 14.18 3.13 -6.99
N LYS A 88 13.54 3.14 -5.82
CA LYS A 88 13.95 2.32 -4.67
C LYS A 88 13.84 0.82 -4.94
N ILE A 89 12.76 0.38 -5.59
CA ILE A 89 12.61 -1.01 -6.03
C ILE A 89 13.71 -1.34 -7.06
N ALA A 90 13.91 -0.49 -8.07
CA ALA A 90 14.93 -0.72 -9.08
C ALA A 90 16.32 -0.89 -8.50
N LYS A 91 16.71 -0.02 -7.56
CA LYS A 91 17.97 -0.12 -6.81
C LYS A 91 18.04 -1.39 -5.97
N LYS A 92 17.01 -1.70 -5.18
CA LYS A 92 16.99 -2.86 -4.26
C LYS A 92 17.15 -4.19 -4.99
N PHE A 93 16.55 -4.31 -6.17
CA PHE A 93 16.54 -5.56 -6.95
C PHE A 93 17.53 -5.57 -8.11
N ASN A 94 18.43 -4.58 -8.21
CA ASN A 94 19.39 -4.42 -9.30
C ASN A 94 18.71 -4.55 -10.68
N LEU A 95 17.69 -3.72 -10.90
CA LEU A 95 16.92 -3.69 -12.13
C LEU A 95 17.50 -2.64 -13.09
N VAL A 96 17.71 -3.08 -14.33
CA VAL A 96 17.96 -2.16 -15.44
C VAL A 96 16.65 -1.50 -15.82
N LEU A 97 16.62 -0.17 -15.78
CA LEU A 97 15.45 0.60 -16.15
C LEU A 97 15.29 0.67 -17.67
N ASN A 98 14.04 0.82 -18.12
CA ASN A 98 13.74 1.04 -19.52
C ASN A 98 14.32 2.40 -19.99
N ALA A 99 14.84 2.46 -21.21
CA ALA A 99 15.51 3.64 -21.77
C ALA A 99 14.59 4.87 -21.86
N ASP A 100 13.34 4.69 -22.30
CA ASP A 100 12.36 5.78 -22.40
C ASP A 100 12.00 6.30 -21.01
N PHE A 101 11.89 5.41 -20.04
CA PHE A 101 11.67 5.79 -18.64
C PHE A 101 12.85 6.58 -18.07
N ILE A 102 14.09 6.17 -18.36
CA ILE A 102 15.29 6.93 -17.94
C ILE A 102 15.29 8.34 -18.56
N GLN A 103 14.94 8.47 -19.83
CA GLN A 103 14.85 9.79 -20.49
C GLN A 103 13.82 10.70 -19.81
N GLU A 104 12.67 10.15 -19.41
CA GLU A 104 11.65 10.91 -18.68
C GLU A 104 12.17 11.34 -17.31
N LEU A 105 12.80 10.43 -16.56
CA LEU A 105 13.33 10.71 -15.23
C LEU A 105 14.44 11.77 -15.27
N ASN A 106 15.31 11.72 -16.27
CA ASN A 106 16.41 12.67 -16.43
C ASN A 106 15.94 14.12 -16.63
N LYS A 107 14.65 14.40 -16.81
CA LYS A 107 14.13 15.78 -16.82
C LYS A 107 14.15 16.41 -15.42
N SER A 108 13.92 15.61 -14.38
CA SER A 108 13.69 16.08 -13.01
C SER A 108 14.60 15.43 -11.96
N TRP A 109 15.26 14.32 -12.31
CA TRP A 109 16.11 13.54 -11.43
C TRP A 109 17.54 13.43 -11.98
N ASP A 110 18.51 13.46 -11.06
CA ASP A 110 19.88 13.04 -11.31
C ASP A 110 19.99 11.56 -10.94
N LEU A 111 20.32 10.72 -11.93
CA LEU A 111 20.48 9.27 -11.76
C LEU A 111 21.94 8.87 -11.97
N ILE A 112 22.47 8.04 -11.07
CA ILE A 112 23.80 7.42 -11.16
C ILE A 112 23.59 5.93 -11.35
N PHE A 113 24.27 5.35 -12.34
CA PHE A 113 24.18 3.93 -12.68
C PHE A 113 25.53 3.25 -12.43
N ASP A 114 25.45 2.00 -11.99
CA ASP A 114 26.62 1.14 -11.84
C ASP A 114 27.13 0.61 -13.20
N ALA A 115 28.23 -0.16 -13.18
CA ALA A 115 28.80 -0.77 -14.37
C ALA A 115 27.87 -1.77 -15.09
N ALA A 116 26.83 -2.27 -14.42
CA ALA A 116 25.83 -3.17 -14.97
C ALA A 116 24.61 -2.41 -15.52
N GLY A 117 24.56 -1.08 -15.42
CA GLY A 117 23.43 -0.26 -15.84
C GLY A 117 22.25 -0.26 -14.86
N CYS A 118 22.48 -0.67 -13.61
CA CYS A 118 21.48 -0.62 -12.54
C CYS A 118 21.59 0.69 -11.77
N VAL A 119 20.48 1.17 -11.21
CA VAL A 119 20.46 2.43 -10.44
C VAL A 119 21.24 2.26 -9.14
N GLU A 120 22.31 3.04 -8.99
CA GLU A 120 23.14 3.07 -7.78
C GLU A 120 22.69 4.20 -6.85
N GLU A 121 22.50 5.41 -7.38
CA GLU A 121 22.04 6.57 -6.61
C GLU A 121 21.06 7.41 -7.43
N PHE A 122 20.18 8.14 -6.73
CA PHE A 122 19.24 9.06 -7.36
C PHE A 122 18.89 10.22 -6.43
N SER A 123 18.74 11.41 -7.00
CA SER A 123 18.32 12.62 -6.27
C SER A 123 17.52 13.55 -7.18
N TRP A 124 16.71 14.42 -6.58
CA TRP A 124 16.07 15.50 -7.34
C TRP A 124 17.11 16.45 -7.92
N LYS A 125 16.88 16.92 -9.15
CA LYS A 125 17.65 18.01 -9.72
C LYS A 125 17.35 19.28 -8.94
N SER A 126 18.36 19.81 -8.26
CA SER A 126 18.29 21.16 -7.71
C SER A 126 18.05 22.14 -8.85
N LEU A 127 17.12 23.08 -8.68
CA LEU A 127 16.75 24.09 -9.68
C LEU A 127 17.89 25.09 -10.03
N THR A 128 19.09 24.86 -9.51
CA THR A 128 20.26 25.71 -9.70
C THR A 128 21.07 25.21 -10.87
N ASP A 129 21.21 26.10 -11.86
CA ASP A 129 22.11 26.08 -13.01
C ASP A 129 21.62 25.40 -14.29
N SER A 130 20.71 26.12 -14.94
CA SER A 130 20.84 26.45 -16.37
C SER A 130 22.12 27.28 -16.64
N LYS A 131 23.30 26.72 -16.33
CA LYS A 131 24.63 27.02 -16.92
C LYS A 131 25.71 26.37 -16.06
N GLY A 132 26.34 25.36 -16.63
CA GLY A 132 27.27 24.44 -15.98
C GLY A 132 28.25 25.05 -14.97
N ARG A 133 28.33 24.40 -13.81
CA ARG A 133 29.60 24.15 -13.14
C ARG A 133 29.69 22.69 -12.74
N LYS A 134 30.82 22.08 -13.09
CA LYS A 134 31.30 20.78 -12.59
C LYS A 134 31.08 20.71 -11.08
N ARG A 135 30.41 19.65 -10.60
CA ARG A 135 30.48 19.24 -9.20
C ARG A 135 31.95 19.05 -8.84
N ILE A 136 32.42 19.84 -7.89
CA ILE A 136 33.65 19.57 -7.16
C ILE A 136 33.23 18.64 -6.02
N SER A 137 33.88 17.48 -5.91
CA SER A 137 33.66 16.50 -4.85
C SER A 137 34.01 17.09 -3.47
N SER A 138 33.36 16.57 -2.44
CA SER A 138 33.37 17.06 -1.05
C SER A 138 34.68 16.78 -0.28
N GLU A 139 35.83 16.66 -0.94
CA GLU A 139 37.04 16.08 -0.31
C GLU A 139 38.19 17.06 -0.05
N ASP A 140 38.08 18.35 -0.41
CA ASP A 140 39.18 19.32 -0.24
C ASP A 140 39.01 20.35 0.90
N PHE A 141 38.06 20.18 1.83
CA PHE A 141 37.96 21.05 3.01
C PHE A 141 38.70 20.50 4.23
N ALA A 142 40.00 20.24 4.04
CA ALA A 142 40.95 20.13 5.14
C ALA A 142 42.16 21.03 4.88
N ASN A 143 42.03 22.35 5.03
CA ASN A 143 43.14 23.12 5.60
C ASN A 143 42.73 24.51 6.09
N GLY A 144 43.09 24.80 7.34
CA GLY A 144 42.91 26.10 7.95
C GLY A 144 43.77 27.17 7.30
N ASN A 145 43.18 28.33 7.04
CA ASN A 145 43.88 29.60 7.15
C ASN A 145 42.87 30.70 7.45
N SER A 146 42.83 31.08 8.73
CA SER A 146 42.08 32.21 9.27
C SER A 146 42.66 33.53 8.76
N LYS A 147 42.13 34.03 7.64
CA LYS A 147 42.31 35.44 7.26
C LYS A 147 41.03 36.21 7.56
N LYS A 148 41.13 37.01 8.64
CA LYS A 148 40.19 38.05 9.06
C LYS A 148 39.78 38.92 7.88
N PHE A 149 38.57 38.73 7.35
CA PHE A 149 37.90 39.78 6.60
C PHE A 149 37.16 40.67 7.58
N LYS A 150 37.73 41.86 7.80
CA LYS A 150 37.19 42.94 8.60
C LYS A 150 36.15 43.65 7.73
N SER A 151 34.89 43.25 7.80
CA SER A 151 33.80 44.02 7.19
C SER A 151 33.28 45.02 8.22
N SER A 152 33.71 46.27 8.06
CA SER A 152 33.08 47.42 8.71
C SER A 152 31.59 47.42 8.39
N PHE A 153 30.75 47.36 9.41
CA PHE A 153 29.31 47.62 9.31
C PHE A 153 29.10 49.12 9.07
N PRO A 154 28.46 49.53 7.96
CA PRO A 154 27.76 50.80 7.94
C PRO A 154 26.44 50.66 8.70
N GLU A 155 26.14 51.76 9.38
CA GLU A 155 24.94 52.11 10.12
C GLU A 155 23.65 51.65 9.44
N MET A 156 22.74 51.11 10.25
CA MET A 156 21.44 50.57 9.86
C MET A 156 20.52 51.73 9.44
N GLU A 157 20.51 52.07 8.16
CA GLU A 157 19.39 52.78 7.54
C GLU A 157 18.24 51.79 7.28
N ASP A 158 17.02 52.23 7.58
CA ASP A 158 15.77 51.50 7.39
C ASP A 158 15.66 50.89 5.98
N TYR A 159 15.91 49.59 5.87
CA TYR A 159 15.60 48.84 4.65
C TYR A 159 14.11 48.53 4.60
N GLN A 160 13.38 49.47 4.01
CA GLN A 160 12.07 49.22 3.47
C GLN A 160 12.19 48.16 2.36
N ALA A 161 11.45 47.05 2.52
CA ALA A 161 11.51 45.91 1.62
C ALA A 161 11.31 46.33 0.14
N PRO A 162 12.03 45.71 -0.82
CA PRO A 162 11.82 45.97 -2.23
C PRO A 162 10.40 45.55 -2.60
N ASN A 163 9.57 46.52 -2.96
CA ASN A 163 8.26 46.29 -3.56
C ASN A 163 8.44 45.67 -4.95
N THR A 164 8.61 44.36 -5.04
CA THR A 164 8.41 43.63 -6.29
C THR A 164 6.93 43.31 -6.40
N SER A 165 6.22 44.30 -6.92
CA SER A 165 4.91 44.19 -7.54
C SER A 165 4.96 43.12 -8.64
N THR A 166 4.67 41.88 -8.27
CA THR A 166 4.14 40.86 -9.16
C THR A 166 3.20 39.98 -8.36
N ASP A 167 1.96 40.42 -8.40
CA ASP A 167 0.74 39.63 -8.34
C ASP A 167 0.25 39.12 -6.96
N ALA A 168 0.14 40.06 -6.02
CA ALA A 168 -0.74 39.88 -4.85
C ALA A 168 -2.19 39.50 -5.25
N SER A 169 -2.63 39.89 -6.46
CA SER A 169 -3.96 39.54 -6.99
C SER A 169 -4.08 38.05 -7.30
N PHE A 170 -3.02 37.43 -7.83
CA PHE A 170 -2.98 35.99 -8.10
C PHE A 170 -3.07 35.19 -6.80
N TYR A 171 -2.28 35.53 -5.79
CA TYR A 171 -2.33 34.82 -4.50
C TYR A 171 -3.68 35.01 -3.80
N GLN A 172 -4.29 36.20 -3.87
CA GLN A 172 -5.64 36.40 -3.34
C GLN A 172 -6.70 35.62 -4.13
N ASN A 173 -6.57 35.53 -5.45
CA ASN A 173 -7.49 34.76 -6.28
C ASN A 173 -7.36 33.25 -6.00
N LEU A 174 -6.13 32.76 -5.83
CA LEU A 174 -5.86 31.36 -5.50
C LEU A 174 -6.40 31.02 -4.10
N GLN A 175 -6.17 31.89 -3.11
CA GLN A 175 -6.79 31.77 -1.78
C GLN A 175 -8.32 31.76 -1.87
N LYS A 176 -8.92 32.65 -2.67
CA LYS A 176 -10.37 32.71 -2.87
C LYS A 176 -10.94 31.46 -3.51
N ILE A 177 -10.27 30.91 -4.52
CA ILE A 177 -10.67 29.65 -5.17
C ILE A 177 -10.62 28.50 -4.16
N ILE A 178 -9.52 28.37 -3.42
CA ILE A 178 -9.38 27.33 -2.40
C ILE A 178 -10.50 27.44 -1.34
N SER A 179 -10.74 28.64 -0.80
CA SER A 179 -11.81 28.85 0.18
C SER A 179 -13.18 28.49 -0.37
N ASN A 180 -13.50 28.93 -1.59
CA ASN A 180 -14.77 28.61 -2.24
C ASN A 180 -14.94 27.09 -2.48
N THR A 181 -13.88 26.40 -2.90
CA THR A 181 -13.91 24.94 -3.10
C THR A 181 -14.13 24.22 -1.77
N ILE A 182 -13.45 24.62 -0.70
CA ILE A 182 -13.62 24.03 0.63
C ILE A 182 -15.03 24.26 1.14
N GLU A 183 -15.55 25.49 1.03
CA GLU A 183 -16.92 25.81 1.46
C GLU A 183 -17.96 25.02 0.67
N THR A 184 -17.78 24.89 -0.64
CA THR A 184 -18.70 24.14 -1.51
C THR A 184 -18.70 22.65 -1.17
N ALA A 185 -17.51 22.06 -0.98
CA ALA A 185 -17.38 20.67 -0.56
C ALA A 185 -18.00 20.42 0.82
N ASN A 186 -17.74 21.30 1.78
CA ASN A 186 -18.32 21.20 3.12
C ASN A 186 -19.85 21.33 3.09
N ARG A 187 -20.41 22.24 2.27
CA ARG A 187 -21.87 22.36 2.09
C ARG A 187 -22.46 21.10 1.44
N ALA A 188 -21.82 20.55 0.42
CA ALA A 188 -22.26 19.33 -0.24
C ALA A 188 -22.29 18.14 0.73
N LEU A 189 -21.24 17.97 1.53
CA LEU A 189 -21.18 16.92 2.57
C LEU A 189 -22.26 17.11 3.65
N ILE A 190 -22.53 18.35 4.07
CA ILE A 190 -23.58 18.64 5.05
C ILE A 190 -24.97 18.31 4.47
N GLU A 191 -25.24 18.64 3.21
CA GLU A 191 -26.51 18.29 2.56
C GLU A 191 -26.65 16.80 2.30
N GLU A 192 -25.57 16.10 1.97
CA GLU A 192 -25.56 14.63 1.86
C GLU A 192 -25.86 13.96 3.21
N LEU A 193 -25.24 14.43 4.30
CA LEU A 193 -25.52 13.94 5.66
C LEU A 193 -26.96 14.23 6.10
N LYS A 194 -27.53 15.39 5.74
CA LYS A 194 -28.94 15.71 6.00
C LYS A 194 -29.88 14.84 5.18
N SER A 195 -29.57 14.58 3.92
CA SER A 195 -30.35 13.73 3.02
C SER A 195 -30.41 12.28 3.53
N GLN A 196 -29.26 11.73 3.94
CA GLN A 196 -29.20 10.40 4.58
C GLN A 196 -29.98 10.34 5.91
N LYS A 197 -30.01 11.45 6.67
CA LYS A 197 -30.82 11.56 7.89
C LYS A 197 -32.33 11.58 7.62
N THR A 198 -32.76 12.06 6.46
CA THR A 198 -34.18 12.05 6.04
C THR A 198 -34.65 10.71 5.45
N GLU A 199 -33.77 9.92 4.82
CA GLU A 199 -34.15 8.59 4.30
C GLU A 199 -34.43 7.55 5.41
N ILE A 200 -33.78 7.68 6.57
CA ILE A 200 -34.02 6.79 7.72
C ILE A 200 -35.42 7.03 8.33
N VAL A 201 -36.04 8.20 8.13
CA VAL A 201 -37.33 8.55 8.73
C VAL A 201 -38.52 8.18 7.84
N VAL A 202 -38.35 8.03 6.51
CA VAL A 202 -39.48 7.82 5.57
C VAL A 202 -39.73 6.36 5.19
N SER A 203 -38.80 5.43 5.46
CA SER A 203 -39.04 3.99 5.23
C SER A 203 -39.51 3.26 6.50
N SER A 204 -40.61 3.72 7.09
CA SER A 204 -41.38 2.93 8.06
C SER A 204 -42.53 2.20 7.35
N LYS A 205 -42.20 1.10 6.66
CA LYS A 205 -43.17 0.02 6.36
C LYS A 205 -42.72 -1.26 7.06
N PRO A 206 -43.60 -1.91 7.85
CA PRO A 206 -43.22 -3.08 8.63
C PRO A 206 -43.20 -4.31 7.73
N THR A 207 -42.02 -4.79 7.34
CA THR A 207 -41.89 -6.16 6.85
C THR A 207 -41.62 -7.05 8.05
N THR A 208 -42.68 -7.70 8.53
CA THR A 208 -42.60 -8.81 9.48
C THR A 208 -41.75 -9.93 8.88
N SER A 209 -40.45 -9.95 9.20
CA SER A 209 -39.61 -11.13 8.98
C SER A 209 -39.74 -12.02 10.21
N ASN A 210 -40.27 -13.23 10.01
CA ASN A 210 -40.45 -14.20 11.09
C ASN A 210 -39.13 -14.54 11.81
N GLY A 211 -37.98 -14.35 11.15
CA GLY A 211 -36.65 -14.56 11.73
C GLY A 211 -36.34 -13.64 12.91
N LEU A 212 -36.79 -12.37 12.89
CA LEU A 212 -36.50 -11.43 13.98
C LEU A 212 -37.32 -11.78 15.25
N LYS A 213 -38.54 -12.31 15.09
CA LYS A 213 -39.32 -12.83 16.22
C LYS A 213 -38.66 -14.04 16.87
N HIS A 214 -38.10 -14.96 16.07
CA HIS A 214 -37.39 -16.12 16.60
C HIS A 214 -36.10 -15.74 17.34
N TYR A 215 -35.35 -14.76 16.82
CA TYR A 215 -34.16 -14.24 17.47
C TYR A 215 -34.48 -13.56 18.82
N LEU A 216 -35.50 -12.70 18.86
CA LEU A 216 -35.91 -12.01 20.09
C LEU A 216 -36.56 -12.96 21.12
N ASN A 217 -37.24 -14.03 20.69
CA ASN A 217 -37.69 -15.09 21.60
C ASN A 217 -36.53 -15.93 22.15
N GLY A 218 -35.50 -16.20 21.33
CA GLY A 218 -34.29 -16.89 21.77
C GLY A 218 -33.52 -16.11 22.84
N LEU A 219 -33.47 -14.79 22.72
CA LEU A 219 -32.86 -13.91 23.74
C LEU A 219 -33.69 -13.83 25.02
N ARG A 220 -35.02 -13.94 24.94
CA ARG A 220 -35.90 -13.94 26.12
C ARG A 220 -35.78 -15.23 26.96
N GLY A 221 -35.37 -16.34 26.35
CA GLY A 221 -35.10 -17.61 27.02
C GLY A 221 -33.81 -17.66 27.84
N LEU A 222 -32.91 -16.68 27.68
CA LEU A 222 -31.60 -16.65 28.36
C LEU A 222 -31.60 -15.85 29.67
N ASN A 223 -32.68 -15.12 29.99
CA ASN A 223 -32.75 -14.29 31.20
C ASN A 223 -33.51 -14.91 32.38
N ASN A 224 -33.95 -16.16 32.28
CA ASN A 224 -34.55 -16.90 33.40
C ASN A 224 -33.84 -18.24 33.60
N CYS A 225 -32.58 -18.20 33.98
CA CYS A 225 -31.97 -19.35 34.63
C CYS A 225 -30.94 -18.88 35.65
N ASP A 226 -31.45 -18.26 36.71
CA ASP A 226 -30.69 -18.22 37.94
C ASP A 226 -31.61 -18.42 39.16
N LYS A 227 -31.20 -19.36 40.00
CA LYS A 227 -31.69 -19.73 41.35
C LYS A 227 -32.82 -20.77 41.46
N SER A 228 -32.41 -22.04 41.56
CA SER A 228 -32.85 -22.99 42.61
C SER A 228 -31.92 -24.22 42.60
N SER A 229 -30.89 -24.26 43.44
CA SER A 229 -30.87 -24.95 44.74
C SER A 229 -30.88 -26.50 44.69
N LYS A 230 -29.69 -27.05 45.00
CA LYS A 230 -29.38 -28.28 45.76
C LYS A 230 -29.54 -29.66 45.08
N GLY A 231 -28.39 -30.33 44.96
CA GLY A 231 -28.26 -31.76 45.29
C GLY A 231 -27.34 -32.57 44.38
N VAL A 232 -26.22 -33.06 44.96
CA VAL A 232 -25.65 -34.42 44.79
C VAL A 232 -25.20 -34.80 43.34
N THR A 233 -23.98 -35.22 43.00
CA THR A 233 -22.98 -36.09 43.67
C THR A 233 -21.62 -35.92 42.99
N ALA A 234 -20.56 -36.25 43.72
CA ALA A 234 -19.21 -36.44 43.22
C ALA A 234 -19.10 -37.64 42.26
N ALA A 235 -18.77 -37.39 40.99
CA ALA A 235 -18.04 -38.29 40.10
C ALA A 235 -17.74 -37.57 38.77
N SER A 236 -16.54 -37.77 38.22
CA SER A 236 -16.09 -37.44 36.83
C SER A 236 -15.08 -36.30 36.59
N LEU A 237 -14.28 -35.92 37.59
CA LEU A 237 -13.05 -35.14 37.34
C LEU A 237 -11.77 -35.99 37.50
N GLN A 238 -11.63 -37.00 36.65
CA GLN A 238 -10.33 -37.63 36.35
C GLN A 238 -10.34 -38.18 34.92
N GLN A 239 -10.01 -37.34 33.93
CA GLN A 239 -9.29 -37.77 32.72
C GLN A 239 -8.95 -36.55 31.85
N ALA A 240 -7.69 -36.11 31.94
CA ALA A 240 -6.90 -35.53 30.84
C ALA A 240 -5.67 -34.79 31.40
N ARG A 241 -4.85 -35.46 32.22
CA ARG A 241 -3.48 -35.03 32.54
C ARG A 241 -2.56 -36.24 32.68
N SER A 242 -2.16 -36.80 31.55
CA SER A 242 -0.97 -37.64 31.33
C SER A 242 -1.06 -38.10 29.86
N PHE A 243 -0.12 -37.94 28.94
CA PHE A 243 1.32 -38.11 29.02
C PHE A 243 1.99 -37.26 27.91
N LYS A 244 2.98 -36.46 28.28
CA LYS A 244 4.14 -36.16 27.42
C LYS A 244 5.32 -36.95 27.98
N TYR A 245 6.26 -37.28 27.09
CA TYR A 245 7.53 -37.99 27.30
C TYR A 245 7.49 -39.51 27.23
N THR A 246 7.88 -40.04 26.06
CA THR A 246 8.72 -41.25 25.99
C THR A 246 9.97 -40.92 25.20
N VAL A 247 11.08 -40.95 25.93
CA VAL A 247 12.45 -40.79 25.46
C VAL A 247 12.97 -42.15 24.99
N ASN A 248 13.77 -42.10 23.93
CA ASN A 248 14.70 -43.11 23.44
C ASN A 248 15.32 -44.02 24.52
N ARG A 249 15.22 -45.34 24.36
CA ARG A 249 16.35 -46.28 24.49
C ARG A 249 15.89 -47.70 24.18
N SER A 250 16.54 -48.36 23.23
CA SER A 250 16.95 -49.78 23.29
C SER A 250 17.76 -50.10 22.03
N ALA A 251 19.08 -49.93 22.16
CA ALA A 251 20.08 -50.60 21.35
C ALA A 251 20.98 -51.34 22.34
N GLN A 252 20.87 -52.67 22.35
CA GLN A 252 21.89 -53.69 22.60
C GLN A 252 21.21 -55.05 22.78
#